data_AF-B5I204-F1
#
_entry.id   AF-B5I204-F1
#
_cell.length_a   1.000
_cell.length_b   1.000
_cell.length_c   1.000
_cell.angle_alpha   90.00
_cell.angle_beta   90.00
_cell.angle_gamma   90.00
#
_symmetry.space_group_name_H-M   'P 1'
#
loop_
_entity.id
_entity.type
_entity.pdbx_description
1 polymer ?
#
loop_
_entity_poly.entity_id
_entity_poly.type
_entity_poly.pdbx_seq_one_letter_code
_entity_poly.pdbx_strand_id
1 'polypeptide(L)'
;MLGRADGNIRYLTAPWVTKAAERDLLKPSAGAMDLTLTGGATAPMAGPAQSGACTSWNVLQLTDASGTRLLTDLGELVPARLTTGRPGSVKDASGAGALRAWAPYACSLGAMRSSGVRSVNAWAYASQPLPDTGGAADWVCTRAETWQGGGERVLAQFHTPGSTYGAVAAKAENVPACGAKDPQVLAGVLWKSGTGSWYLLAAGSRGTSSISATGGVTGSARGNLLAVKAEQGGRAELKGTLEDGRAVSGLR
;
A
#
# COMPACT_ATOMS: atom_id res chain seq x y z
N MET A 1 22.61 -3.04 7.20
CA MET A 1 23.01 -3.29 5.80
C MET A 1 24.53 -3.37 5.74
N LEU A 2 25.10 -4.21 4.86
CA LEU A 2 26.56 -4.34 4.70
C LEU A 2 27.11 -3.47 3.56
N GLY A 3 26.34 -3.31 2.48
CA GLY A 3 26.72 -2.45 1.37
C GLY A 3 25.68 -2.42 0.25
N ARG A 4 25.74 -1.35 -0.55
CA ARG A 4 25.04 -1.19 -1.84
C ARG A 4 26.12 -0.97 -2.89
N ALA A 5 26.16 -1.84 -3.90
CA ALA A 5 27.12 -1.74 -5.00
C ALA A 5 26.46 -2.24 -6.28
N ASP A 6 26.56 -1.45 -7.37
CA ASP A 6 26.07 -1.80 -8.70
C ASP A 6 24.60 -2.27 -8.73
N GLY A 7 23.74 -1.62 -7.94
CA GLY A 7 22.32 -1.97 -7.82
C GLY A 7 22.01 -3.18 -6.93
N ASN A 8 23.03 -3.87 -6.41
CA ASN A 8 22.89 -4.98 -5.49
C ASN A 8 22.98 -4.54 -4.03
N ILE A 9 22.34 -5.31 -3.16
CA ILE A 9 22.29 -5.08 -1.71
C ILE A 9 22.69 -6.34 -0.97
N ARG A 10 23.45 -6.18 0.11
CA ARG A 10 23.77 -7.25 1.07
C ARG A 10 23.34 -6.84 2.47
N TYR A 11 22.74 -7.79 3.20
CA TYR A 11 22.30 -7.56 4.57
C TYR A 11 23.08 -8.45 5.54
N LEU A 12 23.32 -7.89 6.73
CA LEU A 12 23.70 -8.68 7.90
C LEU A 12 22.41 -9.11 8.58
N THR A 13 22.26 -10.40 8.81
CA THR A 13 21.10 -10.99 9.49
C THR A 13 21.41 -11.19 10.96
N ALA A 14 20.36 -11.23 11.78
CA ALA A 14 20.50 -11.64 13.17
C ALA A 14 20.93 -13.12 13.26
N PRO A 15 21.62 -13.55 14.34
CA PRO A 15 22.12 -14.93 14.47
C PRO A 15 21.05 -16.03 14.46
N TRP A 16 19.80 -15.68 14.80
CA TRP A 16 18.68 -16.61 14.83
C TRP A 16 17.96 -16.78 13.47
N VAL A 17 18.39 -16.06 12.43
CA VAL A 17 17.86 -16.23 11.08
C VAL A 17 18.37 -17.55 10.50
N THR A 18 17.46 -18.41 10.07
CA THR A 18 17.78 -19.74 9.55
C THR A 18 17.74 -19.81 8.03
N LYS A 19 16.98 -18.94 7.36
CA LYS A 19 16.90 -18.86 5.89
C LYS A 19 16.77 -17.43 5.41
N ALA A 20 17.39 -17.13 4.27
CA ALA A 20 17.22 -15.90 3.52
C ALA A 20 16.89 -16.24 2.06
N ALA A 21 16.00 -15.45 1.45
CA ALA A 21 15.65 -15.57 0.04
C ALA A 21 15.30 -14.19 -0.53
N GLU A 22 15.38 -14.05 -1.85
CA GLU A 22 14.90 -12.92 -2.62
C GLU A 22 13.58 -13.29 -3.31
N ARG A 23 12.67 -12.32 -3.44
CA ARG A 23 11.50 -12.48 -4.32
C ARG A 23 11.07 -11.16 -4.94
N ASP A 24 10.51 -11.25 -6.14
CA ASP A 24 9.90 -10.11 -6.84
C ASP A 24 8.45 -9.93 -6.36
N LEU A 25 8.17 -8.80 -5.71
CA LEU A 25 6.86 -8.48 -5.17
C LEU A 25 5.81 -8.25 -6.27
N LEU A 26 6.22 -7.90 -7.49
CA LEU A 26 5.30 -7.80 -8.65
C LEU A 26 4.86 -9.17 -9.15
N LYS A 27 5.59 -10.24 -8.82
CA LYS A 27 5.35 -11.60 -9.28
C LYS A 27 5.02 -12.51 -8.10
N PRO A 28 3.83 -12.36 -7.48
CA PRO A 28 3.50 -13.01 -6.21
C PRO A 28 3.49 -14.55 -6.27
N SER A 29 3.46 -15.13 -7.48
CA SER A 29 3.47 -16.59 -7.71
C SER A 29 4.81 -17.14 -8.23
N ALA A 30 5.82 -16.30 -8.50
CA ALA A 30 7.08 -16.74 -9.11
C ALA A 30 8.02 -17.51 -8.16
N GLY A 31 7.62 -17.69 -6.89
CA GLY A 31 8.46 -18.32 -5.87
C GLY A 31 9.47 -17.35 -5.25
N ALA A 32 10.40 -17.90 -4.47
CA ALA A 32 11.52 -17.16 -3.90
C ALA A 32 12.82 -17.86 -4.30
N MET A 33 13.88 -17.09 -4.50
CA MET A 33 15.22 -17.59 -4.79
C MET A 33 16.06 -17.55 -3.52
N ASP A 34 16.58 -18.69 -3.09
CA ASP A 34 17.39 -18.77 -1.88
C ASP A 34 18.66 -17.91 -1.97
N LEU A 35 18.95 -17.18 -0.90
CA LEU A 35 20.18 -16.41 -0.73
C LEU A 35 21.07 -17.15 0.26
N THR A 36 22.26 -17.51 -0.18
CA THR A 36 23.27 -18.12 0.70
C THR A 36 23.57 -17.18 1.88
N LEU A 37 23.67 -17.75 3.08
CA LEU A 37 24.13 -17.06 4.28
C LEU A 37 25.57 -17.47 4.59
N THR A 38 26.49 -16.51 4.62
CA THR A 38 27.89 -16.74 4.97
C THR A 38 28.26 -15.85 6.14
N GLY A 39 28.49 -16.45 7.32
CA GLY A 39 28.79 -15.68 8.55
C GLY A 39 27.67 -14.69 8.93
N GLY A 40 26.42 -15.00 8.61
CA GLY A 40 25.26 -14.11 8.83
C GLY A 40 25.08 -13.02 7.76
N ALA A 41 25.93 -12.95 6.73
CA ALA A 41 25.75 -12.06 5.59
C ALA A 41 24.97 -12.76 4.47
N THR A 42 24.01 -12.08 3.85
CA THR A 42 23.35 -12.58 2.64
C THR A 42 24.30 -12.50 1.43
N ALA A 43 24.11 -13.42 0.49
CA ALA A 43 24.51 -13.22 -0.90
C ALA A 43 23.90 -11.90 -1.43
N PRO A 44 24.53 -11.26 -2.45
CA PRO A 44 23.95 -10.07 -3.08
C PRO A 44 22.58 -10.39 -3.68
N MET A 45 21.63 -9.49 -3.49
CA MET A 45 20.33 -9.49 -4.17
C MET A 45 20.13 -8.19 -4.93
N ALA A 46 19.38 -8.23 -6.03
CA ALA A 46 19.07 -7.02 -6.77
C ALA A 46 18.15 -6.12 -5.93
N GLY A 47 18.51 -4.85 -5.78
CA GLY A 47 17.67 -3.85 -5.12
C GLY A 47 16.54 -3.36 -6.03
N PRO A 48 15.51 -2.71 -5.48
CA PRO A 48 14.48 -2.07 -6.28
C PRO A 48 15.11 -0.97 -7.16
N ALA A 49 14.67 -0.90 -8.41
CA ALA A 49 15.16 0.06 -9.39
C ALA A 49 15.11 1.49 -8.83
N GLN A 50 16.22 2.23 -9.01
CA GLN A 50 16.34 3.61 -8.53
C GLN A 50 15.82 4.62 -9.56
N SER A 51 15.80 4.24 -10.84
CA SER A 51 15.34 5.04 -11.97
C SER A 51 14.70 4.15 -13.03
N GLY A 52 13.90 4.74 -13.92
CA GLY A 52 13.19 4.03 -14.99
C GLY A 52 11.85 3.44 -14.55
N ALA A 53 11.23 2.67 -15.46
CA ALA A 53 9.95 2.03 -15.21
C ALA A 53 10.08 0.87 -14.20
N CYS A 54 9.14 0.80 -13.25
CA CYS A 54 9.10 -0.27 -12.27
C CYS A 54 8.58 -1.57 -12.90
N THR A 55 9.51 -2.45 -13.27
CA THR A 55 9.24 -3.75 -13.89
C THR A 55 9.48 -4.93 -12.94
N SER A 56 10.15 -4.68 -11.81
CA SER A 56 10.35 -5.60 -10.70
C SER A 56 10.51 -4.81 -9.39
N TRP A 57 10.23 -5.46 -8.27
CA TRP A 57 10.46 -4.92 -6.94
C TRP A 57 10.89 -6.04 -6.00
N ASN A 58 12.19 -6.24 -5.89
CA ASN A 58 12.74 -7.34 -5.11
C ASN A 58 12.75 -7.02 -3.62
N VAL A 59 12.30 -7.98 -2.82
CA VAL A 59 12.27 -7.91 -1.35
C VAL A 59 13.04 -9.06 -0.74
N LEU A 60 13.68 -8.78 0.39
CA LEU A 60 14.37 -9.76 1.21
C LEU A 60 13.34 -10.53 2.05
N GLN A 61 13.31 -11.84 1.90
CA GLN A 61 12.57 -12.76 2.73
C GLN A 61 13.50 -13.37 3.77
N LEU A 62 13.19 -13.18 5.06
CA LEU A 62 13.92 -13.82 6.16
C LEU A 62 13.00 -14.76 6.92
N THR A 63 13.52 -15.92 7.29
CA THR A 63 12.82 -16.89 8.15
C THR A 63 13.61 -17.16 9.42
N ASP A 64 12.90 -17.16 10.54
CA ASP A 64 13.40 -17.59 11.85
C ASP A 64 12.31 -18.39 12.58
N ALA A 65 12.50 -18.69 13.87
CA ALA A 65 11.55 -19.45 14.68
C ALA A 65 10.16 -18.79 14.82
N SER A 66 10.07 -17.48 14.61
CA SER A 66 8.80 -16.73 14.65
C SER A 66 8.02 -16.76 13.33
N GLY A 67 8.66 -17.22 12.25
CA GLY A 67 8.07 -17.32 10.92
C GLY A 67 8.86 -16.57 9.86
N THR A 68 8.18 -16.26 8.76
CA THR A 68 8.76 -15.61 7.59
C THR A 68 8.26 -14.17 7.47
N ARG A 69 9.19 -13.22 7.31
CA ARG A 69 8.92 -11.79 7.09
C ARG A 69 9.52 -11.32 5.78
N LEU A 70 8.86 -10.34 5.16
CA LEU A 70 9.38 -9.63 3.98
C LEU A 70 9.90 -8.26 4.39
N LEU A 71 11.05 -7.91 3.84
CA LEU A 71 11.77 -6.68 4.11
C LEU A 71 12.08 -6.01 2.77
N THR A 72 11.66 -4.75 2.61
CA THR A 72 11.90 -3.97 1.40
C THR A 72 13.03 -2.98 1.63
N ASP A 73 13.86 -2.78 0.61
CA ASP A 73 14.83 -1.69 0.62
C ASP A 73 14.15 -0.38 0.24
N LEU A 74 14.31 0.64 1.09
CA LEU A 74 13.82 1.99 0.85
C LEU A 74 14.94 3.04 0.84
N GLY A 75 16.18 2.58 0.59
CA GLY A 75 17.38 3.43 0.59
C GLY A 75 18.03 3.64 1.95
N GLU A 76 17.58 2.94 3.00
CA GLU A 76 18.01 3.16 4.39
C GLU A 76 18.96 2.09 4.92
N LEU A 77 19.53 2.29 6.12
CA LEU A 77 20.46 1.32 6.74
C LEU A 77 19.80 -0.02 7.10
N VAL A 78 18.52 0.04 7.46
CA VAL A 78 17.70 -1.11 7.84
C VAL A 78 16.53 -1.20 6.87
N PRO A 79 16.25 -2.38 6.28
CA PRO A 79 15.12 -2.51 5.37
C PRO A 79 13.80 -2.47 6.15
N ALA A 80 12.74 -1.98 5.51
CA ALA A 80 11.43 -1.83 6.13
C ALA A 80 10.63 -3.13 6.06
N ARG A 81 9.98 -3.52 7.15
CA ARG A 81 9.09 -4.71 7.19
C ARG A 81 7.81 -4.47 6.42
N LEU A 82 7.45 -5.38 5.53
CA LEU A 82 6.16 -5.37 4.83
C LEU A 82 5.12 -6.19 5.58
N THR A 83 3.97 -5.59 5.83
CA THR A 83 2.84 -6.24 6.50
C THR A 83 1.54 -6.05 5.70
N THR A 84 0.53 -6.82 6.05
CA THR A 84 -0.84 -6.64 5.56
C THR A 84 -1.85 -6.69 6.70
N GLY A 85 -3.02 -6.09 6.49
CA GLY A 85 -4.16 -6.20 7.38
C GLY A 85 -4.53 -4.90 8.09
N ARG A 86 -5.56 -4.98 8.95
CA ARG A 86 -6.11 -3.81 9.65
C ARG A 86 -5.02 -3.17 10.54
N PRO A 87 -4.91 -1.83 10.55
CA PRO A 87 -4.00 -1.14 11.47
C PRO A 87 -4.24 -1.58 12.92
N GLY A 88 -3.16 -1.87 13.65
CA GLY A 88 -3.20 -2.43 15.01
C GLY A 88 -3.34 -3.96 15.07
N SER A 89 -3.56 -4.65 13.95
CA SER A 89 -3.66 -6.12 13.89
C SER A 89 -3.07 -6.67 12.59
N VAL A 90 -1.85 -6.23 12.29
CA VAL A 90 -1.14 -6.55 11.04
C VAL A 90 -0.48 -7.93 11.10
N LYS A 91 -0.24 -8.52 9.94
CA LYS A 91 0.47 -9.80 9.76
C LYS A 91 1.59 -9.65 8.75
N ASP A 92 2.61 -10.51 8.82
CA ASP A 92 3.69 -10.55 7.82
C ASP A 92 3.15 -10.77 6.40
N ALA A 93 3.77 -10.08 5.44
CA ALA A 93 3.37 -10.14 4.04
C ALA A 93 3.88 -11.38 3.27
N SER A 94 4.24 -12.47 3.97
CA SER A 94 4.90 -13.64 3.39
C SER A 94 3.96 -14.69 2.80
N GLY A 95 2.70 -14.74 3.26
CA GLY A 95 1.69 -15.70 2.77
C GLY A 95 1.13 -15.35 1.40
N ALA A 96 0.64 -16.36 0.66
CA ALA A 96 0.18 -16.20 -0.72
C ALA A 96 -0.89 -15.11 -0.92
N GLY A 97 -1.84 -14.97 0.01
CA GLY A 97 -2.85 -13.91 -0.04
C GLY A 97 -2.24 -12.52 0.16
N ALA A 98 -1.27 -12.38 1.06
CA ALA A 98 -0.60 -11.12 1.34
C ALA A 98 0.32 -10.68 0.19
N LEU A 99 0.99 -11.63 -0.47
CA LEU A 99 1.76 -11.38 -1.68
C LEU A 99 0.89 -10.83 -2.80
N ARG A 100 -0.27 -11.46 -3.05
CA ARG A 100 -1.24 -10.97 -4.04
C ARG A 100 -1.76 -9.58 -3.68
N ALA A 101 -2.01 -9.31 -2.41
CA ALA A 101 -2.45 -8.00 -1.95
C ALA A 101 -1.40 -6.91 -2.17
N TRP A 102 -0.10 -7.24 -2.11
CA TRP A 102 0.99 -6.28 -2.33
C TRP A 102 1.33 -6.04 -3.80
N ALA A 103 1.16 -7.04 -4.66
CA ALA A 103 1.67 -7.00 -6.03
C ALA A 103 1.26 -5.74 -6.84
N PRO A 104 -0.01 -5.28 -6.83
CA PRO A 104 -0.40 -4.07 -7.57
C PRO A 104 0.22 -2.77 -7.04
N TYR A 105 0.72 -2.78 -5.80
CA TYR A 105 1.21 -1.60 -5.08
C TYR A 105 2.72 -1.66 -4.82
N ALA A 106 3.41 -2.71 -5.29
CA ALA A 106 4.84 -2.88 -5.06
C ALA A 106 5.65 -1.66 -5.54
N CYS A 107 5.33 -1.13 -6.72
CA CYS A 107 5.99 0.06 -7.26
C CYS A 107 5.68 1.35 -6.49
N SER A 108 4.55 1.43 -5.77
CA SER A 108 4.21 2.60 -4.96
C SER A 108 5.14 2.76 -3.75
N LEU A 109 5.87 1.71 -3.37
CA LEU A 109 6.89 1.76 -2.32
C LEU A 109 8.01 2.77 -2.66
N GLY A 110 8.20 3.13 -3.94
CA GLY A 110 9.09 4.21 -4.33
C GLY A 110 8.78 5.55 -3.65
N ALA A 111 7.50 5.84 -3.38
CA ALA A 111 7.07 7.06 -2.67
C ALA A 111 7.40 7.05 -1.16
N MET A 112 7.83 5.89 -0.62
CA MET A 112 8.13 5.69 0.80
C MET A 112 9.63 5.78 1.12
N ARG A 113 10.47 6.07 0.12
CA ARG A 113 11.93 6.07 0.27
C ARG A 113 12.44 7.17 1.23
N SER A 114 13.59 6.88 1.84
CA SER A 114 14.44 7.85 2.55
C SER A 114 13.76 8.64 3.66
N SER A 115 13.08 7.97 4.60
CA SER A 115 12.29 8.67 5.64
C SER A 115 12.28 7.99 7.02
N GLY A 116 13.31 7.21 7.33
CA GLY A 116 13.39 6.49 8.60
C GLY A 116 12.38 5.35 8.70
N VAL A 117 11.96 4.75 7.57
CA VAL A 117 10.83 3.81 7.53
C VAL A 117 11.20 2.47 8.16
N ARG A 118 10.46 2.08 9.20
CA ARG A 118 10.62 0.78 9.88
C ARG A 118 9.70 -0.30 9.32
N SER A 119 8.52 0.08 8.85
CA SER A 119 7.55 -0.86 8.30
C SER A 119 6.56 -0.16 7.37
N VAL A 120 6.05 -0.89 6.38
CA VAL A 120 4.96 -0.45 5.53
C VAL A 120 3.85 -1.50 5.58
N ASN A 121 2.63 -1.06 5.89
CA ASN A 121 1.45 -1.91 5.93
C ASN A 121 0.55 -1.63 4.73
N ALA A 122 0.08 -2.67 4.03
CA ALA A 122 -1.00 -2.57 3.05
C ALA A 122 -2.32 -3.08 3.65
N TRP A 123 -3.33 -2.21 3.68
CA TRP A 123 -4.65 -2.51 4.23
C TRP A 123 -5.75 -2.27 3.22
N ALA A 124 -6.36 -3.35 2.73
CA ALA A 124 -7.62 -3.28 1.98
C ALA A 124 -8.76 -2.87 2.93
N TYR A 125 -9.24 -1.63 2.78
CA TYR A 125 -10.22 -1.05 3.69
C TYR A 125 -11.65 -1.04 3.12
N ALA A 126 -11.79 -1.14 1.79
CA ALA A 126 -13.08 -1.25 1.12
C ALA A 126 -12.94 -1.98 -0.23
N SER A 127 -14.03 -2.60 -0.68
CA SER A 127 -14.21 -3.08 -2.05
C SER A 127 -15.45 -2.39 -2.62
N GLN A 128 -15.33 -1.83 -3.81
CA GLN A 128 -16.32 -0.96 -4.42
C GLN A 128 -16.83 -1.56 -5.74
N PRO A 129 -18.13 -1.91 -5.83
CA PRO A 129 -18.76 -2.20 -7.10
C PRO A 129 -18.64 -1.00 -8.04
N LEU A 130 -18.20 -1.26 -9.26
CA LEU A 130 -18.03 -0.24 -10.28
C LEU A 130 -19.32 -0.07 -11.09
N PRO A 131 -19.71 1.18 -11.42
CA PRO A 131 -20.80 1.44 -12.34
C PRO A 131 -20.60 0.74 -13.70
N ASP A 132 -21.70 0.61 -14.46
CA ASP A 132 -21.67 0.15 -15.84
C ASP A 132 -21.00 -1.22 -16.04
N THR A 133 -21.29 -2.17 -15.11
CA THR A 133 -20.73 -3.54 -15.12
C THR A 133 -19.20 -3.61 -15.06
N GLY A 134 -18.54 -2.59 -14.50
CA GLY A 134 -17.08 -2.51 -14.42
C GLY A 134 -16.41 -3.53 -13.48
N GLY A 135 -17.19 -4.37 -12.78
CA GLY A 135 -16.68 -5.32 -11.78
C GLY A 135 -16.57 -4.68 -10.39
N ALA A 136 -15.56 -5.08 -9.60
CA ALA A 136 -15.32 -4.55 -8.27
C ALA A 136 -13.87 -4.07 -8.14
N ALA A 137 -13.67 -2.84 -7.70
CA ALA A 137 -12.35 -2.29 -7.41
C ALA A 137 -12.03 -2.37 -5.92
N ASP A 138 -10.75 -2.51 -5.60
CA ASP A 138 -10.27 -2.54 -4.23
C ASP A 138 -9.62 -1.20 -3.85
N TRP A 139 -9.97 -0.75 -2.65
CA TRP A 139 -9.35 0.39 -2.00
C TRP A 139 -8.35 -0.08 -0.95
N VAL A 140 -7.10 0.29 -1.14
CA VAL A 140 -5.99 -0.09 -0.26
C VAL A 140 -5.32 1.15 0.28
N CYS A 141 -5.11 1.15 1.59
CA CYS A 141 -4.27 2.15 2.23
C CYS A 141 -2.90 1.55 2.52
N THR A 142 -1.84 2.17 2.00
CA THR A 142 -0.47 1.86 2.39
C THR A 142 0.05 2.92 3.34
N ARG A 143 0.50 2.51 4.54
CA ARG A 143 1.07 3.42 5.54
C ARG A 143 2.49 2.99 5.89
N ALA A 144 3.44 3.93 5.76
CA ALA A 144 4.79 3.79 6.26
C ALA A 144 4.90 4.34 7.69
N GLU A 145 5.33 3.48 8.62
CA GLU A 145 5.71 3.85 9.98
C GLU A 145 7.21 4.15 10.01
N THR A 146 7.62 5.15 10.79
CA THR A 146 9.03 5.49 10.97
C THR A 146 9.57 5.03 12.32
N TRP A 147 10.89 5.04 12.48
CA TRP A 147 11.56 4.72 13.74
C TRP A 147 11.38 5.79 14.82
N GLN A 148 11.43 7.07 14.44
CA GLN A 148 11.40 8.18 15.39
C GLN A 148 9.98 8.63 15.76
N GLY A 149 8.96 8.16 15.03
CA GLY A 149 7.64 8.78 15.02
C GLY A 149 7.68 10.09 14.22
N GLY A 150 6.58 10.44 13.55
CA GLY A 150 6.62 11.52 12.56
C GLY A 150 7.27 11.08 11.24
N GLY A 151 7.00 11.78 10.15
CA GLY A 151 7.42 11.42 8.80
C GLY A 151 6.62 10.25 8.20
N GLU A 152 5.52 9.85 8.83
CA GLU A 152 4.68 8.77 8.32
C GLU A 152 4.02 9.20 7.02
N ARG A 153 4.07 8.32 6.02
CA ARG A 153 3.46 8.56 4.72
C ARG A 153 2.31 7.61 4.50
N VAL A 154 1.23 8.14 3.95
CA VAL A 154 0.01 7.40 3.66
C VAL A 154 -0.30 7.56 2.17
N LEU A 155 -0.59 6.45 1.50
CA LEU A 155 -1.23 6.48 0.17
C LEU A 155 -2.57 5.75 0.29
N ALA A 156 -3.64 6.40 -0.14
CA ALA A 156 -4.86 5.71 -0.51
C ALA A 156 -4.80 5.38 -1.99
N GLN A 157 -4.98 4.11 -2.32
CA GLN A 157 -4.77 3.55 -3.64
C GLN A 157 -6.02 2.81 -4.10
N PHE A 158 -6.28 2.88 -5.40
CA PHE A 158 -7.44 2.31 -6.06
C PHE A 158 -7.00 1.32 -7.13
N HIS A 159 -7.46 0.08 -7.02
CA HIS A 159 -7.10 -0.99 -7.96
C HIS A 159 -8.35 -1.53 -8.64
N THR A 160 -8.40 -1.42 -9.96
CA THR A 160 -9.53 -1.88 -10.77
C THR A 160 -9.31 -3.31 -11.28
N PRO A 161 -10.39 -4.07 -11.57
CA PRO A 161 -10.27 -5.35 -12.25
C PRO A 161 -9.42 -5.26 -13.51
N GLY A 162 -8.47 -6.18 -13.66
CA GLY A 162 -7.61 -6.27 -14.84
C GLY A 162 -6.48 -5.25 -14.93
N SER A 163 -6.39 -4.25 -14.04
CA SER A 163 -5.22 -3.36 -14.02
C SER A 163 -4.02 -4.04 -13.37
N THR A 164 -2.83 -3.85 -13.94
CA THR A 164 -1.59 -4.38 -13.36
C THR A 164 -1.21 -3.66 -12.07
N TYR A 165 -1.44 -2.35 -12.02
CA TYR A 165 -1.06 -1.49 -10.90
C TYR A 165 -2.28 -0.85 -10.24
N GLY A 166 -2.13 -0.55 -8.95
CA GLY A 166 -3.02 0.37 -8.24
C GLY A 166 -2.67 1.82 -8.55
N ALA A 167 -3.68 2.65 -8.76
CA ALA A 167 -3.51 4.09 -8.91
C ALA A 167 -3.49 4.76 -7.53
N VAL A 168 -2.56 5.69 -7.31
CA VAL A 168 -2.56 6.53 -6.10
C VAL A 168 -3.68 7.56 -6.22
N ALA A 169 -4.74 7.39 -5.42
CA ALA A 169 -5.88 8.29 -5.39
C ALA A 169 -5.61 9.51 -4.51
N ALA A 170 -4.91 9.31 -3.40
CA ALA A 170 -4.50 10.38 -2.49
C ALA A 170 -3.21 10.01 -1.75
N LYS A 171 -2.48 11.03 -1.30
CA LYS A 171 -1.30 10.90 -0.47
C LYS A 171 -1.37 11.90 0.68
N ALA A 172 -0.78 11.57 1.81
CA ALA A 172 -0.63 12.47 2.94
C ALA A 172 0.64 12.12 3.73
N GLU A 173 1.16 13.09 4.47
CA GLU A 173 2.30 12.92 5.36
C GLU A 173 1.96 13.44 6.76
N ASN A 174 2.53 12.82 7.80
CA ASN A 174 2.32 13.21 9.20
C ASN A 174 0.84 13.20 9.63
N VAL A 175 0.06 12.27 9.09
CA VAL A 175 -1.36 12.09 9.44
C VAL A 175 -1.59 10.78 10.19
N PRO A 176 -2.60 10.71 11.07
CA PRO A 176 -2.88 9.50 11.83
C PRO A 176 -3.58 8.41 10.99
N ALA A 177 -4.13 8.78 9.82
CA ALA A 177 -4.89 7.93 8.92
C ALA A 177 -4.20 6.58 8.65
N CYS A 178 -5.00 5.51 8.61
CA CYS A 178 -4.54 4.13 8.46
C CYS A 178 -3.52 3.67 9.51
N GLY A 179 -3.41 4.39 10.64
CA GLY A 179 -2.54 4.07 11.75
C GLY A 179 -3.26 3.22 12.80
N ALA A 180 -2.49 2.56 13.66
CA ALA A 180 -3.07 1.76 14.75
C ALA A 180 -3.93 2.62 15.72
N LYS A 181 -3.58 3.90 15.86
CA LYS A 181 -4.31 4.87 16.70
C LYS A 181 -5.55 5.45 16.00
N ASP A 182 -5.52 5.53 14.66
CA ASP A 182 -6.65 6.04 13.87
C ASP A 182 -6.76 5.25 12.56
N PRO A 183 -7.51 4.13 12.57
CA PRO A 183 -7.69 3.28 11.39
C PRO A 183 -8.75 3.87 10.45
N GLN A 184 -8.90 5.20 10.37
CA GLN A 184 -9.86 5.85 9.48
C GLN A 184 -9.18 6.40 8.24
N VAL A 185 -9.82 6.24 7.09
CA VAL A 185 -9.38 6.79 5.81
C VAL A 185 -10.58 7.00 4.90
N LEU A 186 -10.56 8.09 4.15
CA LEU A 186 -11.50 8.40 3.08
C LEU A 186 -10.70 8.89 1.89
N ALA A 187 -10.92 8.33 0.72
CA ALA A 187 -10.29 8.77 -0.52
C ALA A 187 -11.25 8.64 -1.70
N GLY A 188 -10.96 9.36 -2.78
CA GLY A 188 -11.72 9.27 -4.01
C GLY A 188 -10.85 9.45 -5.24
N VAL A 189 -11.36 8.94 -6.35
CA VAL A 189 -10.71 8.94 -7.65
C VAL A 189 -11.74 9.29 -8.72
N LEU A 190 -11.30 9.99 -9.75
CA LEU A 190 -12.08 10.15 -10.97
C LEU A 190 -11.79 8.96 -11.88
N TRP A 191 -12.81 8.15 -12.16
CA TRP A 191 -12.70 6.93 -12.94
C TRP A 191 -13.60 6.99 -14.18
N LYS A 192 -13.09 6.48 -15.29
CA LYS A 192 -13.84 6.36 -16.54
C LYS A 192 -14.30 4.93 -16.72
N SER A 193 -15.61 4.75 -16.86
CA SER A 193 -16.23 3.45 -17.16
C SER A 193 -15.87 2.95 -18.55
N GLY A 194 -16.06 1.65 -18.77
CA GLY A 194 -15.89 1.03 -20.09
C GLY A 194 -16.86 1.58 -21.14
N THR A 195 -18.00 2.16 -20.74
CA THR A 195 -18.97 2.83 -21.61
C THR A 195 -18.58 4.29 -21.91
N GLY A 196 -17.52 4.81 -21.29
CA GLY A 196 -16.99 6.14 -21.50
C GLY A 196 -17.50 7.22 -20.55
N SER A 197 -18.46 6.90 -19.68
CA SER A 197 -18.96 7.82 -18.65
C SER A 197 -17.96 8.00 -17.51
N TRP A 198 -17.78 9.23 -17.05
CA TRP A 198 -16.93 9.56 -15.91
C TRP A 198 -17.71 9.51 -14.59
N TYR A 199 -17.05 9.01 -13.55
CA TYR A 199 -17.59 8.91 -12.20
C TYR A 199 -16.55 9.39 -11.19
N LEU A 200 -17.00 10.16 -10.21
CA LEU A 200 -16.30 10.27 -8.93
C LEU A 200 -16.66 9.03 -8.12
N LEU A 201 -15.64 8.22 -7.82
CA LEU A 201 -15.73 7.11 -6.89
C LEU A 201 -15.05 7.51 -5.59
N ALA A 202 -15.65 7.21 -4.45
CA ALA A 202 -15.00 7.37 -3.15
C ALA A 202 -15.33 6.22 -2.21
N ALA A 203 -14.40 5.91 -1.33
CA ALA A 203 -14.60 4.93 -0.28
C ALA A 203 -13.98 5.38 1.04
N GLY A 204 -14.74 5.12 2.11
CA GLY A 204 -14.31 5.21 3.49
C GLY A 204 -14.00 3.83 4.07
N SER A 205 -13.16 3.78 5.09
CA SER A 205 -12.95 2.60 5.93
C SER A 205 -14.25 2.11 6.60
N ARG A 206 -14.24 0.84 7.03
CA ARG A 206 -15.32 0.27 7.85
C ARG A 206 -15.63 1.18 9.04
N GLY A 207 -16.92 1.41 9.28
CA GLY A 207 -17.41 2.37 10.27
C GLY A 207 -17.77 3.73 9.68
N THR A 208 -17.57 3.96 8.37
CA THR A 208 -18.12 5.14 7.67
C THR A 208 -19.60 4.92 7.36
N SER A 209 -20.46 5.78 7.87
CA SER A 209 -21.93 5.72 7.76
C SER A 209 -22.48 6.55 6.61
N SER A 210 -21.75 7.57 6.14
CA SER A 210 -22.09 8.33 4.93
C SER A 210 -20.86 9.00 4.31
N ILE A 211 -20.95 9.29 3.02
CA ILE A 211 -19.96 10.07 2.26
C ILE A 211 -20.68 11.12 1.43
N SER A 212 -20.14 12.32 1.41
CA SER A 212 -20.55 13.42 0.54
C SER A 212 -19.36 13.99 -0.23
N ALA A 213 -19.62 14.32 -1.49
CA ALA A 213 -18.75 15.09 -2.36
C ALA A 213 -19.34 16.48 -2.60
N THR A 214 -18.49 17.51 -2.56
CA THR A 214 -18.86 18.90 -2.84
C THR A 214 -17.84 19.55 -3.78
N GLY A 215 -18.22 20.67 -4.41
CA GLY A 215 -17.37 21.40 -5.35
C GLY A 215 -17.72 21.07 -6.80
N GLY A 216 -16.72 20.72 -7.61
CA GLY A 216 -16.90 20.41 -9.04
C GLY A 216 -17.67 19.11 -9.33
N VAL A 217 -17.87 18.27 -8.31
CA VAL A 217 -18.82 17.15 -8.34
C VAL A 217 -19.57 17.18 -7.02
N THR A 218 -20.90 17.11 -7.09
CA THR A 218 -21.77 17.13 -5.90
C THR A 218 -22.60 15.86 -5.84
N GLY A 219 -22.63 15.22 -4.68
CA GLY A 219 -23.46 14.06 -4.43
C GLY A 219 -23.20 13.45 -3.07
N SER A 220 -24.08 12.59 -2.60
CA SER A 220 -23.92 11.91 -1.32
C SER A 220 -24.50 10.50 -1.37
N ALA A 221 -24.01 9.65 -0.49
CA ALA A 221 -24.48 8.28 -0.33
C ALA A 221 -24.43 7.88 1.15
N ARG A 222 -25.37 7.01 1.53
CA ARG A 222 -25.29 6.28 2.80
C ARG A 222 -24.32 5.10 2.66
N GLY A 223 -23.65 4.77 3.75
CA GLY A 223 -22.59 3.77 3.80
C GLY A 223 -21.22 4.35 3.49
N ASN A 224 -20.25 3.44 3.29
CA ASN A 224 -18.85 3.77 3.13
C ASN A 224 -18.39 3.86 1.67
N LEU A 225 -19.32 3.92 0.71
CA LEU A 225 -19.04 3.99 -0.72
C LEU A 225 -19.86 5.10 -1.37
N LEU A 226 -19.27 5.79 -2.34
CA LEU A 226 -19.91 6.82 -3.15
C LEU A 226 -19.55 6.59 -4.62
N ALA A 227 -20.54 6.67 -5.50
CA ALA A 227 -20.38 6.70 -6.94
C ALA A 227 -21.32 7.77 -7.51
N VAL A 228 -20.75 8.83 -8.08
CA VAL A 228 -21.50 9.96 -8.62
C VAL A 228 -21.01 10.24 -10.04
N LYS A 229 -21.92 10.42 -10.99
CA LYS A 229 -21.54 10.85 -12.34
C LYS A 229 -20.78 12.17 -12.27
N ALA A 230 -19.71 12.26 -13.04
CA ALA A 230 -18.84 13.42 -13.07
C ALA A 230 -18.49 13.77 -14.51
N GLU A 231 -17.89 14.94 -14.69
CA GLU A 231 -17.24 15.30 -15.94
C GLU A 231 -15.75 14.98 -15.87
N GLN A 232 -15.12 14.90 -17.04
CA GLN A 232 -13.67 14.73 -17.12
C GLN A 232 -12.96 15.87 -16.40
N GLY A 233 -12.02 15.54 -15.52
CA GLY A 233 -11.26 16.52 -14.74
C GLY A 233 -12.02 17.11 -13.54
N GLY A 234 -13.24 16.64 -13.25
CA GLY A 234 -13.99 17.03 -12.07
C GLY A 234 -13.20 16.80 -10.77
N ARG A 235 -13.18 17.81 -9.90
CA ARG A 235 -12.55 17.75 -8.57
C ARG A 235 -13.62 17.94 -7.51
N ALA A 236 -13.52 17.17 -6.44
CA ALA A 236 -14.42 17.26 -5.31
C ALA A 236 -13.67 17.23 -3.99
N GLU A 237 -14.22 17.94 -3.02
CA GLU A 237 -13.90 17.76 -1.62
C GLU A 237 -14.74 16.62 -1.06
N LEU A 238 -14.11 15.73 -0.31
CA LEU A 238 -14.77 14.58 0.30
C LEU A 238 -14.91 14.78 1.80
N LYS A 239 -16.10 14.50 2.29
CA LYS A 239 -16.42 14.41 3.71
C LYS A 239 -17.16 13.13 3.98
N GLY A 240 -16.77 12.41 5.02
CA GLY A 240 -17.48 11.26 5.54
C GLY A 240 -17.94 11.51 6.96
N THR A 241 -18.95 10.76 7.37
CA THR A 241 -19.39 10.65 8.77
C THR A 241 -19.23 9.21 9.20
N LEU A 242 -18.69 9.00 10.39
CA LEU A 242 -18.56 7.67 11.00
C LEU A 242 -19.86 7.28 11.70
N GLU A 243 -20.00 6.00 12.06
CA GLU A 243 -21.14 5.48 12.82
C GLU A 243 -21.31 6.16 14.19
N ASP A 244 -20.21 6.63 14.79
CA ASP A 244 -20.19 7.39 16.04
C ASP A 244 -20.47 8.90 15.85
N GLY A 245 -20.76 9.34 14.61
CA GLY A 245 -21.05 10.72 14.27
C GLY A 245 -19.83 11.61 14.02
N ARG A 246 -18.60 11.14 14.28
CA ARG A 246 -17.38 11.92 13.97
C ARG A 246 -17.23 12.11 12.46
N ALA A 247 -16.72 13.27 12.07
CA ALA A 247 -16.40 13.55 10.68
C ALA A 247 -15.01 13.01 10.31
N VAL A 248 -14.85 12.55 9.07
CA VAL A 248 -13.57 12.20 8.44
C VAL A 248 -13.46 12.96 7.12
N SER A 249 -12.33 13.63 6.89
CA SER A 249 -12.06 14.31 5.62
C SER A 249 -11.39 13.38 4.62
N GLY A 250 -11.53 13.67 3.33
CA GLY A 250 -10.70 13.05 2.29
C GLY A 250 -9.20 13.23 2.59
N LEU A 251 -8.43 12.18 2.35
CA LEU A 251 -6.96 12.17 2.46
C LEU A 251 -6.37 13.17 1.44
N ARG A 252 -5.40 13.99 1.87
CA ARG A 252 -4.76 15.03 1.05
C ARG A 252 -3.38 15.43 1.58
#